data_AF-A0A933G5A9-F1
#
_entry.id   AF-A0A933G5A9-F1
#
_cell.length_a   1.000
_cell.length_b   1.000
_cell.length_c   1.000
_cell.angle_alpha   90.00
_cell.angle_beta   90.00
_cell.angle_gamma   90.00
#
_symmetry.space_group_name_H-M   'P 1'
#
loop_
_entity.id
_entity.type
_entity.pdbx_description
1 polymer ?
#
loop_
_entity_poly.entity_id
_entity_poly.type
_entity_poly.pdbx_seq_one_letter_code
_entity_poly.pdbx_strand_id
1 'polypeptide(L)'
;MANKKQRVEAVLRDEHPDHPPVCFWHHFPPEQATGPPAVDAHLAHLEKYDLDFLKVMNDHHYPRGKLTVAARAGDLAVLRPLPGDFEGFGRQLQVLARLRERLAGEVLMCTTIFNPWAVLRYLTEPPSDHHGPPSLTGQDQRDDTITAMLKEDRPAVKAALHAIG
;
A
#
# COMPACT_ATOMS: atom_id res chain seq x y z
N MET A 1 26.87 -20.59 -1.79
CA MET A 1 25.49 -20.15 -2.05
C MET A 1 25.38 -18.67 -1.74
N ALA A 2 24.60 -17.94 -2.51
CA ALA A 2 24.32 -16.53 -2.26
C ALA A 2 23.42 -16.40 -1.02
N ASN A 3 23.55 -15.30 -0.27
CA ASN A 3 22.59 -14.96 0.77
C ASN A 3 21.31 -14.35 0.15
N LYS A 4 20.25 -14.20 0.96
CA LYS A 4 18.93 -13.70 0.55
C LYS A 4 19.03 -12.41 -0.27
N LYS A 5 19.74 -11.40 0.25
CA LYS A 5 19.97 -10.12 -0.41
C LYS A 5 20.71 -10.26 -1.73
N GLN A 6 21.80 -11.03 -1.77
CA GLN A 6 22.59 -11.26 -2.97
C GLN A 6 21.77 -11.89 -4.09
N ARG A 7 20.81 -12.78 -3.78
CA ARG A 7 19.92 -13.36 -4.81
C ARG A 7 19.05 -12.30 -5.46
N VAL A 8 18.45 -11.43 -4.66
CA VAL A 8 17.61 -10.34 -5.18
C VAL A 8 18.46 -9.35 -5.98
N GLU A 9 19.63 -8.97 -5.48
CA GLU A 9 20.56 -8.07 -6.17
C GLU A 9 21.11 -8.65 -7.47
N ALA A 10 21.25 -9.97 -7.58
CA ALA A 10 21.61 -10.64 -8.84
C ALA A 10 20.49 -10.46 -9.88
N VAL A 11 19.24 -10.78 -9.52
CA VAL A 11 18.09 -10.62 -10.44
C VAL A 11 17.92 -9.17 -10.89
N LEU A 12 18.10 -8.20 -9.98
CA LEU A 12 18.02 -6.77 -10.32
C LEU A 12 19.14 -6.29 -11.27
N ARG A 13 20.20 -7.08 -11.43
CA ARG A 13 21.31 -6.83 -12.36
C ARG A 13 21.26 -7.73 -13.59
N ASP A 14 20.10 -8.35 -13.87
CA ASP A 14 19.91 -9.34 -14.94
C ASP A 14 20.86 -10.55 -14.84
N GLU A 15 21.29 -10.92 -13.63
CA GLU A 15 22.10 -12.10 -13.35
C GLU A 15 21.26 -13.27 -12.82
N HIS A 16 21.83 -14.48 -12.89
CA HIS A 16 21.17 -15.72 -12.48
C HIS A 16 21.70 -16.17 -11.10
N PRO A 17 20.94 -16.00 -10.01
CA PRO A 17 21.30 -16.54 -8.69
C PRO A 17 21.20 -18.07 -8.64
N ASP A 18 21.56 -18.65 -7.49
CA ASP A 18 21.47 -20.09 -7.23
C ASP A 18 20.04 -20.63 -7.22
N HIS A 19 19.03 -19.79 -6.94
CA HIS A 19 17.62 -20.03 -7.25
C HIS A 19 16.84 -18.70 -7.38
N PRO A 20 15.66 -18.69 -8.03
CA PRO A 20 14.81 -17.50 -8.08
C PRO A 20 14.43 -17.02 -6.66
N PRO A 21 14.55 -15.71 -6.35
CA PRO A 21 14.14 -15.18 -5.06
C PRO A 21 12.61 -15.15 -4.93
N VAL A 22 12.08 -15.52 -3.77
CA VAL A 22 10.64 -15.66 -3.50
C VAL A 22 10.18 -14.74 -2.35
N CYS A 23 8.97 -14.20 -2.51
CA CYS A 23 8.22 -13.46 -1.49
C CYS A 23 6.71 -13.67 -1.72
N PHE A 24 5.90 -13.53 -0.66
CA PHE A 24 4.44 -13.61 -0.75
C PHE A 24 3.77 -12.33 -0.27
N TRP A 25 2.69 -11.96 -0.96
CA TRP A 25 1.77 -10.91 -0.53
C TRP A 25 0.74 -11.57 0.38
N HIS A 26 0.46 -10.92 1.51
CA HIS A 26 -0.38 -11.47 2.56
C HIS A 26 -1.02 -10.31 3.33
N HIS A 27 -2.25 -10.49 3.79
CA HIS A 27 -2.87 -9.55 4.72
C HIS A 27 -2.98 -10.23 6.07
N PHE A 28 -2.36 -9.63 7.07
CA PHE A 28 -2.42 -10.12 8.44
C PHE A 28 -3.78 -9.73 9.08
N PRO A 29 -4.19 -10.38 10.17
CA PRO A 29 -5.34 -9.93 10.95
C PRO A 29 -5.21 -8.46 11.41
N PRO A 30 -6.31 -7.72 11.62
CA PRO A 30 -6.29 -6.28 11.96
C PRO A 30 -5.44 -5.93 13.18
N GLU A 31 -5.37 -6.80 14.18
CA GLU A 31 -4.54 -6.64 15.38
C GLU A 31 -3.03 -6.66 15.09
N GLN A 32 -2.63 -7.09 13.89
CA GLN A 32 -1.25 -7.13 13.39
C GLN A 32 -0.98 -6.07 12.31
N ALA A 33 -1.86 -5.07 12.14
CA ALA A 33 -1.66 -4.02 11.15
C ALA A 33 -0.59 -2.97 11.54
N THR A 34 -0.32 -2.79 12.85
CA THR A 34 0.63 -1.78 13.35
C THR A 34 1.40 -2.23 14.60
N GLY A 35 2.43 -1.47 14.97
CA GLY A 35 3.16 -1.63 16.23
C GLY A 35 3.97 -2.93 16.33
N PRO A 36 4.36 -3.35 17.55
CA PRO A 36 5.11 -4.58 17.76
C PRO A 36 4.45 -5.83 17.15
N PRO A 37 3.12 -6.05 17.26
CA PRO A 37 2.47 -7.22 16.64
C PRO A 37 2.66 -7.29 15.12
N ALA A 38 2.63 -6.15 14.42
CA ALA A 38 2.93 -6.11 12.99
C ALA A 38 4.37 -6.53 12.70
N VAL A 39 5.34 -6.01 13.45
CA VAL A 39 6.76 -6.33 13.28
C VAL A 39 6.98 -7.84 13.48
N ASP A 40 6.42 -8.40 14.55
CA ASP A 40 6.57 -9.82 14.87
C ASP A 40 5.90 -10.72 13.82
N ALA A 41 4.71 -10.34 13.33
CA ALA A 41 4.01 -11.07 12.27
C ALA A 41 4.83 -11.12 10.97
N HIS A 42 5.44 -10.00 10.56
CA HIS A 42 6.28 -9.95 9.38
C HIS A 42 7.56 -10.79 9.53
N LEU A 43 8.22 -10.73 10.68
CA LEU A 43 9.41 -11.54 10.95
C LEU A 43 9.09 -13.04 10.98
N ALA A 44 7.99 -13.41 11.65
CA ALA A 44 7.51 -14.79 11.67
C ALA A 44 7.14 -15.29 10.26
N HIS A 45 6.54 -14.45 9.41
CA HIS A 45 6.24 -14.80 8.02
C HIS A 45 7.50 -15.01 7.19
N LEU A 46 8.48 -14.11 7.32
CA LEU A 46 9.78 -14.21 6.67
C LEU A 46 10.51 -15.51 7.04
N GLU A 47 10.55 -15.84 8.34
CA GLU A 47 11.22 -17.04 8.85
C GLU A 47 10.48 -18.32 8.46
N LYS A 48 9.16 -18.38 8.68
CA LYS A 48 8.33 -19.57 8.45
C LYS A 48 8.42 -20.09 7.01
N TYR A 49 8.54 -19.19 6.04
CA TYR A 49 8.57 -19.53 4.62
C TYR A 49 9.95 -19.33 3.99
N ASP A 50 10.97 -19.01 4.79
CA ASP A 50 12.35 -18.76 4.34
C ASP A 50 12.45 -17.77 3.16
N LEU A 51 11.68 -16.67 3.19
CA LEU A 51 11.58 -15.74 2.05
C LEU A 51 12.89 -14.98 1.78
N ASP A 52 13.14 -14.60 0.53
CA ASP A 52 14.37 -13.92 0.10
C ASP A 52 14.33 -12.40 0.32
N PHE A 53 13.14 -11.83 0.32
CA PHE A 53 12.90 -10.43 0.65
C PHE A 53 11.54 -10.30 1.32
N LEU A 54 11.37 -9.21 2.08
CA LEU A 54 10.17 -8.96 2.83
C LEU A 54 9.30 -7.92 2.13
N LYS A 55 8.13 -8.34 1.66
CA LYS A 55 7.05 -7.41 1.39
C LYS A 55 6.48 -6.95 2.72
N VAL A 56 6.70 -5.69 3.08
CA VAL A 56 6.08 -5.06 4.24
C VAL A 56 4.67 -4.65 3.85
N MET A 57 3.70 -5.34 4.42
CA MET A 57 2.28 -5.13 4.21
C MET A 57 1.91 -3.74 4.74
N ASN A 58 1.05 -3.06 3.97
CA ASN A 58 0.60 -1.72 4.28
C ASN A 58 -0.92 -1.73 4.22
N ASP A 59 -1.53 -2.01 5.36
CA ASP A 59 -2.97 -2.07 5.53
C ASP A 59 -3.52 -0.73 6.08
N HIS A 60 -2.71 0.34 5.95
CA HIS A 60 -3.12 1.69 6.30
C HIS A 60 -3.74 2.38 5.07
N HIS A 61 -5.07 2.51 5.08
CA HIS A 61 -5.78 3.28 4.06
C HIS A 61 -5.38 4.76 4.08
N TYR A 62 -5.57 5.42 2.94
CA TYR A 62 -5.41 6.87 2.85
C TYR A 62 -6.36 7.58 3.84
N PRO A 63 -5.86 8.47 4.71
CA PRO A 63 -6.67 9.17 5.70
C PRO A 63 -7.78 10.00 5.04
N ARG A 64 -9.02 9.80 5.52
CA ARG A 64 -10.20 10.44 4.91
C ARG A 64 -10.69 11.67 5.67
N GLY A 65 -10.25 11.86 6.92
CA GLY A 65 -10.79 12.90 7.79
C GLY A 65 -12.31 12.81 7.90
N LYS A 66 -13.02 13.85 7.45
CA LYS A 66 -14.50 13.91 7.45
C LYS A 66 -15.16 13.32 6.20
N LEU A 67 -14.38 12.93 5.19
CA LEU A 67 -14.91 12.38 3.95
C LEU A 67 -15.26 10.90 4.13
N THR A 68 -16.54 10.56 4.15
CA THR A 68 -16.93 9.14 4.18
C THR A 68 -16.85 8.54 2.77
N VAL A 69 -17.54 9.17 1.82
CA VAL A 69 -17.61 8.78 0.40
C VAL A 69 -17.61 10.04 -0.46
N ALA A 70 -16.76 10.11 -1.47
CA ALA A 70 -16.85 11.11 -2.53
C ALA A 70 -17.82 10.63 -3.61
N ALA A 71 -19.00 11.26 -3.70
CA ALA A 71 -20.04 10.86 -4.66
C ALA A 71 -20.13 11.80 -5.87
N ARG A 72 -19.64 13.04 -5.73
CA ARG A 72 -19.63 14.07 -6.78
C ARG A 72 -18.38 14.95 -6.69
N ALA A 73 -18.09 15.73 -7.72
CA ALA A 73 -16.83 16.48 -7.82
C ALA A 73 -16.66 17.49 -6.67
N GLY A 74 -17.75 18.13 -6.23
CA GLY A 74 -17.73 19.07 -5.11
C GLY A 74 -17.28 18.48 -3.77
N ASP A 75 -17.43 17.16 -3.56
CA ASP A 75 -17.02 16.50 -2.31
C ASP A 75 -15.48 16.42 -2.21
N LEU A 76 -14.77 16.49 -3.34
CA LEU A 76 -13.30 16.44 -3.40
C LEU A 76 -12.65 17.70 -2.84
N ALA A 77 -13.41 18.78 -2.67
CA ALA A 77 -12.91 20.07 -2.17
C ALA A 77 -12.35 20.01 -0.74
N VAL A 78 -12.56 18.91 -0.01
CA VAL A 78 -11.99 18.69 1.34
C VAL A 78 -10.57 18.13 1.31
N LEU A 79 -10.12 17.56 0.19
CA LEU A 79 -8.82 16.89 0.07
C LEU A 79 -7.67 17.90 0.06
N ARG A 80 -6.63 17.63 0.84
CA ARG A 80 -5.42 18.46 0.96
C ARG A 80 -4.19 17.55 1.00
N PRO A 81 -3.03 18.03 0.54
CA PRO A 81 -1.76 17.34 0.78
C PRO A 81 -1.60 16.98 2.25
N LEU A 82 -1.34 15.70 2.51
CA LEU A 82 -1.09 15.19 3.85
C LEU A 82 0.43 15.08 4.09
N PRO A 83 0.91 15.40 5.30
CA PRO A 83 2.27 15.05 5.71
C PRO A 83 2.54 13.56 5.55
N GLY A 84 3.78 13.19 5.21
CA GLY A 84 4.18 11.79 4.98
C GLY A 84 4.11 10.89 6.22
N ASP A 85 3.88 11.45 7.39
CA ASP A 85 3.70 10.78 8.67
C ASP A 85 2.28 10.94 9.24
N PHE A 86 1.35 11.50 8.46
CA PHE A 86 -0.02 11.74 8.91
C PHE A 86 -0.76 10.41 9.19
N GLU A 87 -1.27 10.27 10.42
CA GLU A 87 -2.06 9.13 10.88
C GLU A 87 -1.48 7.75 10.50
N GLY A 88 -2.15 7.03 9.60
CA GLY A 88 -1.77 5.68 9.17
C GLY A 88 -0.39 5.62 8.51
N PHE A 89 0.05 6.70 7.86
CA PHE A 89 1.37 6.75 7.24
C PHE A 89 2.48 6.71 8.29
N GLY A 90 2.33 7.47 9.38
CA GLY A 90 3.26 7.46 10.50
C GLY A 90 3.36 6.08 11.15
N ARG A 91 2.23 5.37 11.29
CA ARG A 91 2.19 3.99 11.79
C ARG A 91 2.94 3.03 10.86
N GLN A 92 2.76 3.15 9.55
CA GLN A 92 3.51 2.37 8.57
C GLN A 92 5.02 2.66 8.65
N LEU A 93 5.41 3.94 8.77
CA LEU A 93 6.81 4.33 8.90
C LEU A 93 7.45 3.75 10.17
N GLN A 94 6.71 3.68 11.28
CA GLN A 94 7.19 3.05 12.52
C GLN A 94 7.47 1.55 12.32
N VAL A 95 6.56 0.82 11.66
CA VAL A 95 6.76 -0.61 11.34
C VAL A 95 7.99 -0.80 10.45
N LEU A 96 8.11 0.00 9.38
CA LEU A 96 9.27 -0.02 8.47
C LEU A 96 10.59 0.24 9.21
N ALA A 97 10.61 1.24 10.11
CA ALA A 97 11.79 1.57 10.88
C ALA A 97 12.22 0.41 11.80
N ARG A 98 11.26 -0.23 12.49
CA ARG A 98 11.58 -1.33 13.40
C ARG A 98 12.02 -2.58 12.64
N LEU A 99 11.38 -2.92 11.53
CA LEU A 99 11.80 -4.03 10.68
C LEU A 99 13.21 -3.81 10.13
N ARG A 100 13.53 -2.58 9.69
CA ARG A 100 14.89 -2.23 9.23
C ARG A 100 15.94 -2.50 10.30
N GLU A 101 15.69 -2.09 11.54
CA GLU A 101 16.60 -2.34 12.66
C GLU A 101 16.76 -3.84 12.94
N ARG A 102 15.65 -4.59 12.95
CA ARG A 102 15.66 -6.04 13.25
C ARG A 102 16.34 -6.87 12.17
N LEU A 103 16.22 -6.46 10.90
CA LEU A 103 16.80 -7.18 9.76
C LEU A 103 18.23 -6.75 9.44
N ALA A 104 18.74 -5.68 10.06
CA ALA A 104 20.12 -5.20 9.92
C ALA A 104 20.65 -5.05 8.47
N GLY A 105 19.75 -4.88 7.49
CA GLY A 105 20.11 -4.78 6.07
C GLY A 105 20.48 -6.10 5.38
N GLU A 106 20.27 -7.24 6.03
CA GLU A 106 20.51 -8.58 5.49
C GLU A 106 19.39 -9.06 4.56
N VAL A 107 18.20 -8.48 4.71
CA VAL A 107 17.01 -8.79 3.90
C VAL A 107 16.48 -7.49 3.29
N LEU A 108 16.28 -7.49 1.98
CA LEU A 108 15.68 -6.35 1.29
C LEU A 108 14.20 -6.27 1.65
N MET A 109 13.69 -5.04 1.76
CA MET A 109 12.29 -4.77 2.04
C MET A 109 11.66 -3.95 0.91
N CYS A 110 10.41 -4.23 0.59
CA CYS A 110 9.59 -3.36 -0.24
C CYS A 110 8.22 -3.16 0.40
N THR A 111 7.52 -2.07 0.10
CA THR A 111 6.17 -1.81 0.59
C THR A 111 5.29 -1.30 -0.55
N THR A 112 3.97 -1.19 -0.34
CA THR A 112 3.06 -0.65 -1.36
C THR A 112 2.65 0.75 -0.97
N ILE A 113 2.73 1.65 -1.93
CA ILE A 113 2.01 2.92 -1.94
C ILE A 113 1.09 2.91 -3.15
N PHE A 114 -0.17 3.32 -2.95
CA PHE A 114 -1.11 3.45 -4.04
C PHE A 114 -0.91 4.78 -4.76
N ASN A 115 -1.05 4.75 -6.09
CA ASN A 115 -1.04 5.98 -6.85
C ASN A 115 -2.31 6.82 -6.56
N PRO A 116 -2.31 8.11 -6.90
CA PRO A 116 -3.41 9.02 -6.57
C PRO A 116 -4.76 8.58 -7.14
N TRP A 117 -4.74 7.95 -8.31
CA TRP A 117 -5.93 7.43 -8.96
C TRP A 117 -6.56 6.27 -8.18
N ALA A 118 -5.75 5.30 -7.75
CA ALA A 118 -6.21 4.18 -6.94
C ALA A 118 -6.75 4.66 -5.59
N VAL A 119 -6.09 5.64 -4.96
CA VAL A 119 -6.61 6.28 -3.73
C VAL A 119 -7.96 6.94 -4.00
N LEU A 120 -8.10 7.75 -5.05
CA LEU A 120 -9.37 8.41 -5.39
C LEU A 120 -10.49 7.38 -5.62
N ARG A 121 -10.20 6.26 -6.29
CA ARG A 121 -11.14 5.13 -6.44
C ARG A 121 -11.60 4.58 -5.09
N TYR A 122 -10.70 4.39 -4.13
CA TYR A 122 -11.11 3.97 -2.79
C TYR A 122 -11.97 5.03 -2.11
N LEU A 123 -11.69 6.32 -2.30
CA LEU A 123 -12.47 7.41 -1.71
C LEU A 123 -13.92 7.50 -2.21
N THR A 124 -14.25 6.89 -3.36
CA THR A 124 -15.64 6.82 -3.88
C THR A 124 -16.47 5.68 -3.30
N GLU A 125 -15.90 4.88 -2.39
CA GLU A 125 -16.59 3.81 -1.66
C GLU A 125 -16.50 4.03 -0.15
N PRO A 126 -17.43 3.44 0.64
CA PRO A 126 -17.27 3.36 2.08
C PRO A 126 -15.94 2.68 2.46
N PRO A 127 -15.33 3.03 3.60
CA PRO A 127 -14.18 2.30 4.11
C PRO A 127 -14.45 0.79 4.21
N SER A 128 -13.47 -0.01 3.80
CA SER A 128 -13.58 -1.47 3.83
C SER A 128 -12.22 -2.09 4.06
N ASP A 129 -12.15 -3.01 5.03
CA ASP A 129 -10.97 -3.85 5.27
C ASP A 129 -11.01 -5.13 4.42
N HIS A 130 -11.95 -5.22 3.46
CA HIS A 130 -12.09 -6.39 2.61
C HIS A 130 -11.01 -6.41 1.53
N HIS A 131 -10.10 -7.37 1.65
CA HIS A 131 -9.12 -7.70 0.61
C HIS A 131 -9.66 -8.84 -0.25
N GLY A 132 -9.95 -8.55 -1.51
CA GLY A 132 -10.48 -9.53 -2.47
C GLY A 132 -9.77 -9.45 -3.82
N PRO A 133 -9.90 -10.49 -4.66
CA PRO A 133 -9.40 -10.43 -6.02
C PRO A 133 -10.08 -9.28 -6.78
N PRO A 134 -9.40 -8.65 -7.74
CA PRO A 134 -10.02 -7.63 -8.58
C PRO A 134 -11.23 -8.20 -9.32
N SER A 135 -12.23 -7.35 -9.57
CA SER A 135 -13.35 -7.73 -10.43
C SER A 135 -12.84 -8.08 -11.83
N LEU A 136 -13.21 -9.26 -12.32
CA LEU A 136 -12.87 -9.71 -13.67
C LEU A 136 -13.90 -9.28 -14.73
N THR A 137 -14.99 -8.62 -14.31
CA THR A 137 -16.06 -8.20 -15.23
C THR A 137 -15.71 -6.96 -16.05
N GLY A 138 -14.64 -6.25 -15.68
CA GLY A 138 -14.26 -4.97 -16.30
C GLY A 138 -15.22 -3.81 -15.97
N GLN A 139 -16.22 -4.04 -15.12
CA GLN A 139 -17.15 -3.03 -14.64
C GLN A 139 -16.88 -2.73 -13.17
N ASP A 140 -16.78 -1.44 -12.85
CA ASP A 140 -16.49 -0.97 -11.51
C ASP A 140 -17.20 0.37 -11.27
N GLN A 141 -18.10 0.38 -10.28
CA GLN A 141 -18.90 1.56 -9.93
C GLN A 141 -18.03 2.78 -9.58
N ARG A 142 -16.82 2.56 -9.06
CA ARG A 142 -15.88 3.64 -8.76
C ARG A 142 -15.43 4.37 -10.02
N ASP A 143 -15.19 3.62 -11.10
CA ASP A 143 -14.74 4.18 -12.36
C ASP A 143 -15.87 4.99 -13.02
N ASP A 144 -17.12 4.54 -12.89
CA ASP A 144 -18.31 5.30 -13.31
C ASP A 144 -18.47 6.59 -12.51
N THR A 145 -18.29 6.52 -11.19
CA THR A 145 -18.36 7.69 -10.30
C THR A 145 -17.30 8.74 -10.65
N ILE A 146 -16.03 8.34 -10.80
CA ILE A 146 -14.97 9.28 -11.18
C ILE A 146 -15.19 9.82 -12.59
N THR A 147 -15.71 9.01 -13.52
CA THR A 147 -16.09 9.47 -14.86
C THR A 147 -17.17 10.55 -14.82
N ALA A 148 -18.17 10.41 -13.95
CA ALA A 148 -19.18 11.43 -13.73
C ALA A 148 -18.56 12.72 -13.15
N MET A 149 -17.69 12.62 -12.15
CA MET A 149 -16.99 13.77 -11.58
C MET A 149 -16.12 14.50 -12.62
N LEU A 150 -15.45 13.77 -13.51
CA LEU A 150 -14.65 14.36 -14.60
C LEU A 150 -15.49 15.12 -15.63
N LYS A 151 -16.77 14.74 -15.80
CA LYS A 151 -17.73 15.46 -16.66
C LYS A 151 -18.31 16.68 -15.94
N GLU A 152 -18.53 16.57 -14.63
CA GLU A 152 -19.04 17.64 -13.78
C GLU A 152 -18.00 18.76 -13.61
N ASP A 153 -16.80 18.44 -13.13
CA ASP A 153 -15.71 19.39 -12.86
C ASP A 153 -14.34 18.72 -12.94
N ARG A 154 -13.77 18.70 -14.16
CA ARG A 154 -12.43 18.16 -14.40
C ARG A 154 -11.33 18.87 -13.61
N PRO A 155 -11.29 20.22 -13.52
CA PRO A 155 -10.35 20.91 -12.64
C PRO A 155 -10.37 20.43 -11.18
N ALA A 156 -11.54 20.19 -10.59
CA ALA A 156 -11.66 19.68 -9.23
C ALA A 156 -11.04 18.28 -9.07
N VAL A 157 -11.31 17.36 -10.01
CA VAL A 157 -10.69 16.02 -10.01
C VAL A 157 -9.17 16.12 -10.14
N LYS A 158 -8.66 16.99 -11.02
CA LYS A 158 -7.21 17.22 -11.16
C LYS A 158 -6.60 17.74 -9.86
N ALA A 159 -7.25 18.71 -9.21
CA ALA A 159 -6.79 19.26 -7.93
C ALA A 159 -6.79 18.18 -6.83
N ALA A 160 -7.80 17.31 -6.81
CA ALA A 160 -7.88 16.18 -5.88
C ALA A 160 -6.71 15.20 -6.07
N LEU A 161 -6.40 14.82 -7.31
CA LEU A 161 -5.27 13.93 -7.59
C LEU A 161 -3.95 14.55 -7.11
N HIS A 162 -3.70 15.84 -7.40
CA HIS A 162 -2.53 16.55 -6.90
C HIS A 162 -2.49 16.66 -5.36
N ALA A 163 -3.65 16.78 -4.71
CA ALA A 163 -3.72 16.80 -3.26
C ALA A 163 -3.39 15.44 -2.64
N ILE A 164 -3.69 14.34 -3.34
CA ILE A 164 -3.41 12.99 -2.86
C ILE A 164 -1.92 12.65 -2.96
N GLY A 165 -1.27 12.96 -4.08
CA GLY A 165 0.16 12.71 -4.29
C GLY A 165 0.60 12.79 -5.75
#